data_AF-A0AA97BJ97-F1
#
_entry.id   AF-A0AA97BJ97-F1
#
_cell.length_a   1.000
_cell.length_b   1.000
_cell.length_c   1.000
_cell.angle_alpha   90.00
_cell.angle_beta   90.00
_cell.angle_gamma   90.00
#
_symmetry.space_group_name_H-M   'P 1'
#
loop_
_entity.id
_entity.type
_entity.pdbx_description
1 polymer ?
#
loop_
_entity_poly.entity_id
_entity_poly.type
_entity_poly.pdbx_seq_one_letter_code
_entity_poly.pdbx_strand_id
1 'polypeptide(L)'
;MEIEVNRVSESTLEIKFSEIPSSPLALYWTDRPDTQVYPENFITDKLENTITVQDPLNAKQRIYFILQNANGRRLFAERTLPIEGLNNFRDFGGYTTTDGKQVKWGMLYRSNHLFNLNQQAVNYISHLGINSIIDYRTQNEINKSPNCHVGEKKTYHLDATAQTAELAAQFAASPDNEDKALIESVIQHIPKEMINGDGLQILEQYRQFVVSDKSKAAFKQMIEVLLNKQNAPSIQHCRGGKDRTGYGALLVLSMLGVPKETIVQDYMITHFNRLERNEIKMAGYRKITQDQNVLDYLLSLIDTQESFILEVFNTMEETSGSVERYIKDELKFTDNDIKQLREIYLV
;
A
#
# COMPACT_ATOMS: atom_id res chain seq x y z
N MET A 1 18.80 -2.35 -14.60
CA MET A 1 17.94 -1.32 -15.22
C MET A 1 16.65 -1.15 -14.43
N GLU A 2 16.56 -0.01 -13.75
CA GLU A 2 15.33 0.47 -13.11
C GLU A 2 14.48 1.23 -14.13
N ILE A 3 13.16 1.11 -13.99
CA ILE A 3 12.20 1.77 -14.86
C ILE A 3 11.16 2.42 -13.96
N GLU A 4 10.94 3.72 -14.14
CA GLU A 4 9.90 4.48 -13.46
C GLU A 4 8.84 4.90 -14.45
N VAL A 5 7.58 4.89 -14.02
CA VAL A 5 6.44 5.36 -14.81
C VAL A 5 5.66 6.33 -13.95
N ASN A 6 5.66 7.59 -14.35
CA ASN A 6 5.04 8.69 -13.63
C ASN A 6 3.93 9.30 -14.47
N ARG A 7 2.73 9.41 -13.90
CA ARG A 7 1.65 10.16 -14.53
C ARG A 7 1.84 11.64 -14.28
N VAL A 8 2.03 12.40 -15.35
CA VAL A 8 2.29 13.85 -15.29
C VAL A 8 1.03 14.68 -15.59
N SER A 9 0.01 14.06 -16.18
CA SER A 9 -1.35 14.61 -16.32
C SER A 9 -2.36 13.48 -16.48
N GLU A 10 -3.66 13.77 -16.50
CA GLU A 10 -4.72 12.75 -16.64
C GLU A 10 -4.50 11.82 -17.84
N SER A 11 -3.97 12.32 -18.97
CA SER A 11 -3.76 11.54 -20.18
C SER A 11 -2.29 11.28 -20.52
N THR A 12 -1.33 11.70 -19.70
CA THR A 12 0.10 11.64 -20.07
C THR A 12 0.93 10.93 -19.02
N LEU A 13 1.71 9.95 -19.47
CA LEU A 13 2.68 9.20 -18.68
C LEU A 13 4.09 9.49 -19.19
N GLU A 14 5.02 9.55 -18.25
CA GLU A 14 6.45 9.67 -18.49
C GLU A 14 7.13 8.38 -18.03
N ILE A 15 7.83 7.70 -18.94
CA ILE A 15 8.61 6.51 -18.65
C ILE A 15 10.08 6.92 -18.58
N LYS A 16 10.74 6.67 -17.44
CA LYS A 16 12.17 6.92 -17.24
C LYS A 16 12.94 5.62 -17.12
N PHE A 17 14.03 5.52 -17.87
CA PHE A 17 14.97 4.40 -17.79
C PHE A 17 16.25 4.87 -17.10
N SER A 18 16.71 4.13 -16.08
CA SER A 18 18.00 4.43 -15.44
C SER A 18 19.17 4.28 -16.42
N GLU A 19 19.03 3.35 -17.37
CA GLU A 19 20.01 3.01 -18.40
C GLU A 19 19.26 2.56 -19.67
N ILE A 20 19.68 2.99 -20.86
CA ILE A 20 19.11 2.48 -22.11
C ILE A 20 19.75 1.12 -22.43
N PRO A 21 18.97 0.05 -22.63
CA PRO A 21 19.55 -1.24 -23.00
C PRO A 21 20.07 -1.25 -24.45
N SER A 22 21.11 -2.04 -24.68
CA SER A 22 21.99 -1.98 -25.86
C SER A 22 21.56 -2.82 -27.08
N SER A 23 20.39 -3.46 -27.05
CA SER A 23 19.90 -4.42 -28.07
C SER A 23 18.43 -4.13 -28.37
N PRO A 24 17.87 -4.34 -29.58
CA PRO A 24 16.65 -3.66 -30.02
C PRO A 24 15.47 -3.87 -29.06
N LEU A 25 14.84 -2.77 -28.66
CA LEU A 25 13.80 -2.73 -27.66
C LEU A 25 12.55 -2.08 -28.23
N ALA A 26 11.61 -2.90 -28.68
CA ALA A 26 10.30 -2.39 -29.01
C ALA A 26 9.50 -2.24 -27.71
N LEU A 27 8.95 -1.05 -27.52
CA LEU A 27 8.06 -0.69 -26.43
C LEU A 27 6.62 -0.73 -26.91
N TYR A 28 5.77 -1.37 -26.12
CA TYR A 28 4.33 -1.52 -26.39
C TYR A 28 3.53 -1.17 -25.13
N TRP A 29 2.22 -0.98 -25.28
CA TRP A 29 1.28 -0.95 -24.16
C TRP A 29 0.25 -2.07 -24.22
N THR A 30 -0.36 -2.39 -23.08
CA THR A 30 -1.45 -3.37 -22.94
C THR A 30 -2.36 -2.96 -21.77
N ASP A 31 -3.63 -3.38 -21.81
CA ASP A 31 -4.59 -3.22 -20.71
C ASP A 31 -4.58 -4.41 -19.74
N ARG A 32 -3.73 -5.42 -20.00
CA ARG A 32 -3.64 -6.65 -19.19
C ARG A 32 -2.26 -6.82 -18.56
N PRO A 33 -2.17 -7.30 -17.31
CA PRO A 33 -0.91 -7.59 -16.65
C PRO A 33 -0.28 -8.92 -17.14
N ASP A 34 -0.17 -9.11 -18.45
CA ASP A 34 0.33 -10.34 -19.07
C ASP A 34 1.23 -10.03 -20.28
N THR A 35 2.41 -10.64 -20.31
CA THR A 35 3.40 -10.51 -21.39
C THR A 35 3.15 -11.46 -22.57
N GLN A 36 2.28 -12.46 -22.40
CA GLN A 36 1.94 -13.43 -23.45
C GLN A 36 0.89 -12.90 -24.44
N VAL A 37 0.10 -11.92 -24.03
CA VAL A 37 -0.80 -11.20 -24.94
C VAL A 37 0.05 -10.45 -25.96
N TYR A 38 -0.13 -10.73 -27.24
CA TYR A 38 0.58 -10.04 -28.33
C TYR A 38 0.03 -8.62 -28.46
N PRO A 39 0.78 -7.57 -28.07
CA PRO A 39 0.25 -6.22 -28.19
C PRO A 39 0.32 -5.76 -29.65
N GLU A 40 -0.83 -5.45 -30.26
CA GLU A 40 -0.92 -4.67 -31.51
C GLU A 40 -0.55 -3.18 -31.29
N ASN A 41 -0.26 -2.83 -30.03
CA ASN A 41 -0.18 -1.50 -29.48
C ASN A 41 1.28 -1.00 -29.37
N PHE A 42 1.93 -0.86 -30.52
CA PHE A 42 3.31 -0.37 -30.63
C PHE A 42 3.44 1.11 -30.19
N ILE A 43 4.50 1.44 -29.45
CA ILE A 43 4.85 2.81 -29.05
C ILE A 43 6.09 3.27 -29.82
N THR A 44 7.23 2.59 -29.65
CA THR A 44 8.51 2.96 -30.30
C THR A 44 9.50 1.80 -30.25
N ASP A 45 10.44 1.76 -31.20
CA ASP A 45 11.64 0.91 -31.21
C ASP A 45 12.93 1.70 -30.97
N LYS A 46 12.80 3.02 -30.77
CA LYS A 46 13.85 3.96 -30.43
C LYS A 46 13.63 4.43 -29.00
N LEU A 47 14.31 3.79 -28.06
CA LEU A 47 14.26 4.22 -26.67
C LEU A 47 15.14 5.43 -26.43
N GLU A 48 14.64 6.31 -25.58
CA GLU A 48 15.36 7.42 -24.98
C GLU A 48 15.32 7.26 -23.45
N ASN A 49 16.16 8.00 -22.71
CA ASN A 49 16.14 7.96 -21.25
C ASN A 49 14.77 8.31 -20.67
N THR A 50 14.00 9.13 -21.39
CA THR A 50 12.66 9.55 -21.01
C THR A 50 11.74 9.49 -22.23
N ILE A 51 10.63 8.79 -22.10
CA ILE A 51 9.62 8.66 -23.16
C ILE A 51 8.29 9.16 -22.63
N THR A 52 7.67 10.08 -23.35
CA THR A 52 6.31 10.53 -23.06
C THR A 52 5.32 9.70 -23.86
N VAL A 53 4.31 9.15 -23.17
CA VAL A 53 3.26 8.33 -23.77
C VAL A 53 1.90 8.94 -23.43
N GLN A 54 1.03 9.05 -24.44
CA GLN A 54 -0.37 9.37 -24.20
C GLN A 54 -1.09 8.10 -23.75
N ASP A 55 -1.78 8.18 -22.62
CA ASP A 55 -2.63 7.12 -22.10
C ASP A 55 -3.84 6.95 -23.02
N PRO A 56 -3.92 5.84 -23.78
CA PRO A 56 -4.99 5.62 -24.75
C PRO A 56 -6.36 5.42 -24.08
N LEU A 57 -6.38 5.14 -22.78
CA LEU A 57 -7.59 4.91 -21.99
C LEU A 57 -7.94 6.13 -21.12
N ASN A 58 -7.15 7.22 -21.17
CA ASN A 58 -7.35 8.46 -20.42
C ASN A 58 -7.62 8.22 -18.93
N ALA A 59 -6.79 7.40 -18.27
CA ALA A 59 -6.91 7.02 -16.86
C ALA A 59 -8.26 6.38 -16.45
N LYS A 60 -9.10 5.95 -17.40
CA LYS A 60 -10.36 5.23 -17.09
C LYS A 60 -10.13 3.77 -16.73
N GLN A 61 -9.01 3.22 -17.18
CA GLN A 61 -8.55 1.88 -16.89
C GLN A 61 -7.02 1.90 -16.81
N ARG A 62 -6.47 0.89 -16.14
CA ARG A 62 -5.02 0.75 -16.02
C ARG A 62 -4.40 0.29 -17.33
N ILE A 63 -3.26 0.88 -17.67
CA ILE A 63 -2.38 0.37 -18.72
C ILE A 63 -1.06 -0.13 -18.13
N TYR A 64 -0.44 -1.07 -18.84
CA TYR A 64 0.90 -1.57 -18.59
C TYR A 64 1.73 -1.39 -19.85
N PHE A 65 3.05 -1.41 -19.67
CA PHE A 65 4.02 -1.32 -20.73
C PHE A 65 4.80 -2.62 -20.84
N ILE A 66 5.09 -3.02 -22.08
CA ILE A 66 5.90 -4.19 -22.39
C ILE A 66 7.16 -3.72 -23.09
N LEU A 67 8.29 -3.97 -22.45
CA LEU A 67 9.61 -3.83 -23.05
C LEU A 67 10.03 -5.17 -23.64
N GLN A 68 10.18 -5.25 -24.97
CA GLN A 68 10.58 -6.48 -25.66
C GLN A 68 12.01 -6.35 -26.20
N ASN A 69 12.90 -7.27 -25.82
CA ASN A 69 14.23 -7.41 -26.39
C ASN A 69 14.52 -8.85 -26.84
N ALA A 70 15.75 -9.12 -27.29
CA ALA A 70 16.18 -10.46 -27.71
C ALA A 70 16.09 -11.53 -26.61
N ASN A 71 16.11 -11.12 -25.33
CA ASN A 71 16.09 -12.02 -24.17
C ASN A 71 14.69 -12.25 -23.61
N GLY A 72 13.66 -11.56 -24.13
CA GLY A 72 12.28 -11.74 -23.72
C GLY A 72 11.51 -10.44 -23.56
N ARG A 73 10.44 -10.50 -22.75
CA ARG A 73 9.53 -9.39 -22.48
C ARG A 73 9.49 -9.07 -20.99
N ARG A 74 9.52 -7.79 -20.65
CA ARG A 74 9.35 -7.29 -19.28
C ARG A 74 8.13 -6.40 -19.21
N LEU A 75 7.24 -6.67 -18.25
CA LEU A 75 6.08 -5.85 -17.94
C LEU A 75 6.43 -4.82 -16.86
N PHE A 76 5.94 -3.59 -17.00
CA PHE A 76 6.07 -2.52 -16.01
C PHE A 76 4.92 -1.52 -16.15
N ALA A 77 4.62 -0.74 -15.11
CA ALA A 77 3.51 0.20 -15.11
C ALA A 77 3.71 1.30 -14.07
N GLU A 78 2.82 2.30 -14.07
CA GLU A 78 2.70 3.23 -12.93
C GLU A 78 2.28 2.46 -11.68
N ARG A 79 2.84 2.88 -10.54
CA ARG A 79 2.65 2.19 -9.25
C ARG A 79 1.41 2.69 -8.52
N THR A 80 1.37 3.99 -8.23
CA THR A 80 0.21 4.67 -7.64
C THR A 80 -0.82 4.90 -8.74
N LEU A 81 -2.03 4.38 -8.55
CA LEU A 81 -3.08 4.44 -9.58
C LEU A 81 -3.91 5.72 -9.43
N PRO A 82 -4.29 6.38 -10.53
CA PRO A 82 -5.01 7.67 -10.52
C PRO A 82 -6.50 7.47 -10.25
N ILE A 83 -6.85 6.89 -9.10
CA ILE A 83 -8.24 6.59 -8.76
C ILE A 83 -8.84 7.76 -7.97
N GLU A 84 -9.85 8.41 -8.55
CA GLU A 84 -10.49 9.56 -7.92
C GLU A 84 -11.01 9.23 -6.50
N GLY A 85 -10.75 10.13 -5.55
CA GLY A 85 -11.12 9.93 -4.14
C GLY A 85 -10.19 9.00 -3.35
N LEU A 86 -9.22 8.36 -3.99
CA LEU A 86 -8.20 7.54 -3.34
C LEU A 86 -6.82 8.16 -3.58
N ASN A 87 -6.09 8.44 -2.50
CA ASN A 87 -4.76 9.02 -2.60
C ASN A 87 -3.64 8.00 -2.42
N ASN A 88 -3.94 6.78 -1.95
CA ASN A 88 -2.93 5.80 -1.57
C ASN A 88 -3.16 4.41 -2.17
N PHE A 89 -3.89 4.32 -3.29
CA PHE A 89 -4.12 3.06 -4.01
C PHE A 89 -2.94 2.74 -4.94
N ARG A 90 -2.27 1.59 -4.75
CA ARG A 90 -1.11 1.20 -5.57
C ARG A 90 -0.89 -0.30 -5.65
N ASP A 91 -0.14 -0.70 -6.67
CA ASP A 91 0.29 -2.08 -6.93
C ASP A 91 1.65 -2.40 -6.28
N PHE A 92 1.83 -3.66 -5.86
CA PHE A 92 3.08 -4.21 -5.36
C PHE A 92 4.05 -4.62 -6.47
N GLY A 93 3.58 -4.75 -7.71
CA GLY A 93 4.33 -5.29 -8.83
C GLY A 93 5.65 -4.58 -9.15
N GLY A 94 6.55 -5.29 -9.81
CA GLY A 94 7.81 -4.75 -10.33
C GLY A 94 8.95 -4.60 -9.33
N TYR A 95 8.73 -4.84 -8.03
CA TYR A 95 9.84 -4.92 -7.08
C TYR A 95 10.72 -6.13 -7.37
N THR A 96 12.03 -5.92 -7.40
CA THR A 96 13.02 -6.98 -7.63
C THR A 96 13.39 -7.63 -6.30
N THR A 97 13.42 -8.95 -6.28
CA THR A 97 13.84 -9.75 -5.13
C THR A 97 15.36 -9.90 -5.11
N THR A 98 15.94 -10.29 -3.97
CA THR A 98 17.38 -10.52 -3.84
C THR A 98 17.92 -11.59 -4.80
N ASP A 99 17.08 -12.56 -5.21
CA ASP A 99 17.40 -13.60 -6.19
C ASP A 99 17.10 -13.19 -7.65
N GLY A 100 16.73 -11.93 -7.90
CA GLY A 100 16.59 -11.34 -9.24
C GLY A 100 15.23 -11.56 -9.91
N LYS A 101 14.26 -12.19 -9.24
CA LYS A 101 12.87 -12.28 -9.71
C LYS A 101 12.13 -10.97 -9.50
N GLN A 102 10.94 -10.84 -10.09
CA GLN A 102 10.09 -9.66 -9.89
C GLN A 102 8.73 -10.03 -9.32
N VAL A 103 8.22 -9.18 -8.42
CA VAL A 103 6.82 -9.25 -7.99
C VAL A 103 5.92 -9.01 -9.20
N LYS A 104 4.99 -9.92 -9.48
CA LYS A 104 4.05 -9.82 -10.59
C LYS A 104 3.17 -8.59 -10.43
N TRP A 105 3.06 -7.81 -11.51
CA TRP A 105 2.09 -6.73 -11.63
C TRP A 105 0.67 -7.26 -11.65
N GLY A 106 -0.26 -6.45 -11.16
CA GLY A 106 -1.69 -6.70 -11.24
C GLY A 106 -2.23 -7.75 -10.28
N MET A 107 -1.42 -8.23 -9.33
CA MET A 107 -1.77 -9.34 -8.43
C MET A 107 -2.08 -8.91 -7.00
N LEU A 108 -1.43 -7.86 -6.52
CA LEU A 108 -1.54 -7.39 -5.13
C LEU A 108 -1.61 -5.87 -5.13
N TYR A 109 -2.60 -5.34 -4.42
CA TYR A 109 -2.84 -3.91 -4.29
C TYR A 109 -2.95 -3.51 -2.82
N ARG A 110 -2.58 -2.27 -2.52
CA ARG A 110 -2.84 -1.63 -1.22
C ARG A 110 -3.56 -0.31 -1.40
N SER A 111 -4.43 0.04 -0.45
CA SER A 111 -5.24 1.26 -0.51
C SER A 111 -5.56 1.83 0.87
N ASN A 112 -6.04 3.07 0.93
CA ASN A 112 -6.92 3.53 2.01
C ASN A 112 -8.32 2.88 1.90
N HIS A 113 -9.24 3.22 2.81
CA HIS A 113 -10.59 2.63 2.83
C HIS A 113 -11.34 2.86 1.52
N LEU A 114 -12.25 1.93 1.19
CA LEU A 114 -13.05 1.96 -0.04
C LEU A 114 -14.46 2.51 0.19
N PHE A 115 -14.66 3.29 1.26
CA PHE A 115 -15.93 3.97 1.53
C PHE A 115 -16.12 5.19 0.63
N ASN A 116 -17.38 5.41 0.22
CA ASN A 116 -17.87 6.58 -0.52
C ASN A 116 -17.11 6.84 -1.84
N LEU A 117 -16.77 5.77 -2.55
CA LEU A 117 -16.20 5.86 -3.89
C LEU A 117 -17.27 6.34 -4.88
N ASN A 118 -16.88 7.24 -5.79
CA ASN A 118 -17.73 7.61 -6.90
C ASN A 118 -17.76 6.49 -7.97
N GLN A 119 -18.66 6.61 -8.95
CA GLN A 119 -18.83 5.58 -9.97
C GLN A 119 -17.58 5.38 -10.84
N GLN A 120 -16.79 6.43 -11.09
CA GLN A 120 -15.57 6.33 -11.89
C GLN A 120 -14.52 5.49 -11.17
N ALA A 121 -14.33 5.73 -9.87
CA ALA A 121 -13.43 4.96 -9.02
C ALA A 121 -13.87 3.49 -8.90
N VAL A 122 -15.17 3.23 -8.66
CA VAL A 122 -15.72 1.87 -8.65
C VAL A 122 -15.44 1.17 -9.97
N ASN A 123 -15.74 1.80 -11.10
CA ASN A 123 -15.49 1.22 -12.42
C ASN A 123 -14.00 0.95 -12.63
N TYR A 124 -13.11 1.88 -12.29
CA TYR A 124 -11.67 1.69 -12.44
C TYR A 124 -11.19 0.45 -11.66
N ILE A 125 -11.59 0.34 -10.39
CA ILE A 125 -11.20 -0.80 -9.53
C ILE A 125 -11.80 -2.11 -10.06
N SER A 126 -13.04 -2.09 -10.56
CA SER A 126 -13.67 -3.28 -11.17
C SER A 126 -12.89 -3.79 -12.39
N HIS A 127 -12.31 -2.91 -13.21
CA HIS A 127 -11.46 -3.32 -14.34
C HIS A 127 -10.14 -3.95 -13.91
N LEU A 128 -9.70 -3.76 -12.65
CA LEU A 128 -8.53 -4.47 -12.10
C LEU A 128 -8.82 -5.96 -11.84
N GLY A 129 -10.08 -6.38 -11.89
CA GLY A 129 -10.49 -7.78 -11.74
C GLY A 129 -10.27 -8.34 -10.33
N ILE A 130 -10.41 -7.50 -9.31
CA ILE A 130 -10.17 -7.85 -7.90
C ILE A 130 -11.03 -9.07 -7.51
N ASN A 131 -10.39 -10.12 -7.01
CA ASN A 131 -11.08 -11.30 -6.49
C ASN A 131 -11.33 -11.19 -4.99
N SER A 132 -10.40 -10.61 -4.22
CA SER A 132 -10.59 -10.45 -2.78
C SER A 132 -10.18 -9.10 -2.22
N ILE A 133 -10.82 -8.73 -1.10
CA ILE A 133 -10.44 -7.59 -0.27
C ILE A 133 -10.05 -8.12 1.11
N ILE A 134 -8.93 -7.66 1.63
CA ILE A 134 -8.46 -7.88 3.00
C ILE A 134 -8.61 -6.54 3.73
N ASP A 135 -9.59 -6.46 4.62
CA ASP A 135 -9.95 -5.26 5.37
C ASP A 135 -9.48 -5.38 6.83
N TYR A 136 -8.46 -4.61 7.20
CA TYR A 136 -7.88 -4.64 8.54
C TYR A 136 -8.62 -3.80 9.59
N ARG A 137 -9.76 -3.20 9.21
CA ARG A 137 -10.51 -2.30 10.09
C ARG A 137 -11.28 -3.07 11.14
N THR A 138 -11.46 -2.42 12.29
CA THR A 138 -12.36 -2.89 13.33
C THR A 138 -13.81 -2.87 12.85
N GLN A 139 -14.70 -3.62 13.49
CA GLN A 139 -16.13 -3.61 13.14
C GLN A 139 -16.75 -2.21 13.27
N ASN A 140 -16.30 -1.40 14.25
CA ASN A 140 -16.77 -0.03 14.42
C ASN A 140 -16.37 0.86 13.23
N GLU A 141 -15.12 0.78 12.77
CA GLU A 141 -14.65 1.49 11.57
C GLU A 141 -15.44 1.06 10.32
N ILE A 142 -15.72 -0.24 10.17
CA ILE A 142 -16.50 -0.78 9.03
C ILE A 142 -17.94 -0.27 9.06
N ASN A 143 -18.61 -0.31 10.21
CA ASN A 143 -19.99 0.15 10.34
C ASN A 143 -20.16 1.64 10.00
N LYS A 144 -19.17 2.46 10.36
CA LYS A 144 -19.18 3.91 10.06
C LYS A 144 -18.81 4.22 8.62
N SER A 145 -18.01 3.39 7.99
CA SER A 145 -17.48 3.63 6.64
C SER A 145 -17.45 2.32 5.84
N PRO A 146 -18.61 1.74 5.48
CA PRO A 146 -18.66 0.47 4.79
C PRO A 146 -17.98 0.55 3.42
N ASN A 147 -17.34 -0.53 2.96
CA ASN A 147 -16.74 -0.52 1.62
C ASN A 147 -17.82 -0.43 0.55
N CYS A 148 -17.57 0.35 -0.50
CA CYS A 148 -18.27 0.21 -1.77
C CYS A 148 -17.93 -1.16 -2.37
N HIS A 149 -18.91 -1.79 -3.02
CA HIS A 149 -18.68 -2.98 -3.81
C HIS A 149 -17.95 -2.58 -5.10
N VAL A 150 -16.80 -3.19 -5.37
CA VAL A 150 -15.93 -2.88 -6.52
C VAL A 150 -15.80 -4.07 -7.47
N GLY A 151 -16.70 -5.05 -7.35
CA GLY A 151 -16.69 -6.29 -8.16
C GLY A 151 -15.87 -7.42 -7.54
N GLU A 152 -15.42 -7.25 -6.29
CA GLU A 152 -14.76 -8.31 -5.53
C GLU A 152 -15.67 -9.52 -5.30
N LYS A 153 -15.10 -10.73 -5.29
CA LYS A 153 -15.87 -11.94 -4.97
C LYS A 153 -16.03 -12.14 -3.47
N LYS A 154 -15.04 -11.70 -2.68
CA LYS A 154 -15.02 -11.93 -1.24
C LYS A 154 -14.24 -10.86 -0.48
N THR A 155 -14.80 -10.43 0.64
CA THR A 155 -14.10 -9.57 1.62
C THR A 155 -13.77 -10.38 2.87
N TYR A 156 -12.53 -10.27 3.34
CA TYR A 156 -12.00 -10.87 4.56
C TYR A 156 -11.78 -9.77 5.58
N HIS A 157 -12.55 -9.78 6.67
CA HIS A 157 -12.42 -8.83 7.77
C HIS A 157 -11.42 -9.36 8.80
N LEU A 158 -10.21 -8.80 8.82
CA LEU A 158 -9.10 -9.26 9.64
C LEU A 158 -8.68 -8.14 10.59
N ASP A 159 -9.42 -7.96 11.68
CA ASP A 159 -9.18 -6.90 12.65
C ASP A 159 -7.78 -7.02 13.30
N ALA A 160 -6.85 -6.22 12.81
CA ALA A 160 -5.53 -6.03 13.38
C ALA A 160 -5.59 -4.89 14.39
N THR A 161 -5.24 -5.18 15.65
CA THR A 161 -5.23 -4.20 16.76
C THR A 161 -4.52 -2.92 16.36
N ALA A 162 -5.20 -1.78 16.45
CA ALA A 162 -4.57 -0.47 16.33
C ALA A 162 -5.25 0.47 17.33
N GLN A 163 -4.73 0.54 18.55
CA GLN A 163 -5.33 1.32 19.64
C GLN A 163 -5.58 2.78 19.25
N THR A 164 -4.66 3.41 18.51
CA THR A 164 -4.83 4.79 18.02
C THR A 164 -5.95 4.91 16.99
N ALA A 165 -6.08 3.92 16.10
CA ALA A 165 -7.19 3.89 15.14
C ALA A 165 -8.54 3.64 15.84
N GLU A 166 -8.55 2.83 16.89
CA GLU A 166 -9.72 2.57 17.72
C GLU A 166 -10.12 3.83 18.49
N LEU A 167 -9.17 4.53 19.11
CA LEU A 167 -9.39 5.82 19.77
C LEU A 167 -10.02 6.83 18.80
N ALA A 168 -9.43 6.99 17.61
CA ALA A 168 -9.98 7.87 16.58
C ALA A 168 -11.39 7.43 16.11
N ALA A 169 -11.66 6.12 16.06
CA ALA A 169 -12.97 5.59 15.67
C ALA A 169 -14.02 5.70 16.79
N GLN A 170 -13.63 5.66 18.07
CA GLN A 170 -14.53 5.80 19.22
C GLN A 170 -15.10 7.21 19.29
N PHE A 171 -14.29 8.24 19.06
CA PHE A 171 -14.74 9.64 19.10
C PHE A 171 -15.42 10.15 17.81
N ALA A 172 -15.46 9.34 16.75
CA ALA A 172 -16.11 9.65 15.48
C ALA A 172 -17.66 9.58 15.55
N ALA A 173 -18.29 9.98 16.65
CA ALA A 173 -19.74 9.83 16.85
C ALA A 173 -20.57 10.90 16.09
N SER A 174 -19.94 11.95 15.53
CA SER A 174 -20.60 12.92 14.66
C SER A 174 -19.61 13.52 13.65
N PRO A 175 -19.89 13.48 12.33
CA PRO A 175 -18.99 13.96 11.27
C PRO A 175 -18.56 15.43 11.44
N ASP A 176 -19.46 16.28 11.97
CA ASP A 176 -19.24 17.73 12.06
C ASP A 176 -18.28 18.14 13.20
N ASN A 177 -17.91 17.22 14.11
CA ASN A 177 -17.09 17.51 15.29
C ASN A 177 -15.95 16.48 15.52
N GLU A 178 -15.63 15.59 14.57
CA GLU A 178 -14.59 14.57 14.79
C GLU A 178 -13.24 15.16 15.22
N ASP A 179 -12.83 16.26 14.58
CA ASP A 179 -11.54 16.90 14.85
C ASP A 179 -11.50 17.57 16.21
N LYS A 180 -12.61 18.21 16.59
CA LYS A 180 -12.76 18.81 17.91
C LYS A 180 -12.77 17.74 19.00
N ALA A 181 -13.52 16.66 18.80
CA ALA A 181 -13.58 15.55 19.75
C ALA A 181 -12.22 14.84 19.91
N LEU A 182 -11.47 14.65 18.82
CA LEU A 182 -10.12 14.11 18.87
C LEU A 182 -9.18 15.05 19.66
N ILE A 183 -9.19 16.35 19.36
CA ILE A 183 -8.35 17.35 20.06
C ILE A 183 -8.69 17.39 21.55
N GLU A 184 -9.97 17.46 21.91
CA GLU A 184 -10.43 17.44 23.30
C GLU A 184 -10.00 16.16 24.00
N SER A 185 -10.13 15.00 23.35
CA SER A 185 -9.66 13.73 23.90
C SER A 185 -8.16 13.71 24.11
N VAL A 186 -7.36 14.24 23.17
CA VAL A 186 -5.90 14.32 23.32
C VAL A 186 -5.55 15.15 24.54
N ILE A 187 -6.15 16.33 24.68
CA ILE A 187 -5.89 17.25 25.80
C ILE A 187 -6.32 16.65 27.16
N GLN A 188 -7.43 15.91 27.19
CA GLN A 188 -8.00 15.40 28.43
C GLN A 188 -7.39 14.07 28.89
N HIS A 189 -7.03 13.18 27.97
CA HIS A 189 -6.73 11.79 28.29
C HIS A 189 -5.26 11.39 28.03
N ILE A 190 -4.50 12.18 27.27
CA ILE A 190 -3.09 11.88 27.02
C ILE A 190 -2.22 12.63 28.06
N PRO A 191 -1.26 11.96 28.72
CA PRO A 191 -0.33 12.63 29.62
C PRO A 191 0.42 13.75 28.91
N LYS A 192 0.57 14.91 29.55
CA LYS A 192 1.12 16.12 28.90
C LYS A 192 2.51 15.91 28.31
N GLU A 193 3.34 15.11 28.98
CA GLU A 193 4.67 14.72 28.56
C GLU A 193 4.70 13.89 27.26
N MET A 194 3.58 13.24 26.91
CA MET A 194 3.42 12.47 25.68
C MET A 194 2.75 13.27 24.54
N ILE A 195 2.18 14.44 24.85
CA ILE A 195 1.61 15.33 23.82
C ILE A 195 2.77 16.12 23.21
N ASN A 196 3.42 15.53 22.22
CA ASN A 196 4.53 16.12 21.49
C ASN A 196 4.64 15.50 20.07
N GLY A 197 5.64 15.92 19.30
CA GLY A 197 5.87 15.43 17.93
C GLY A 197 6.69 14.14 17.81
N ASP A 198 7.10 13.50 18.92
CA ASP A 198 8.06 12.39 18.91
C ASP A 198 7.46 11.10 18.34
N GLY A 199 6.13 10.99 18.26
CA GLY A 199 5.44 9.84 17.67
C GLY A 199 5.58 8.53 18.47
N LEU A 200 5.91 8.60 19.77
CA LEU A 200 6.12 7.44 20.64
C LEU A 200 4.92 6.48 20.68
N GLN A 201 3.70 7.01 20.64
CA GLN A 201 2.45 6.24 20.57
C GLN A 201 2.30 5.48 19.25
N ILE A 202 2.84 6.02 18.16
CA ILE A 202 2.83 5.35 16.85
C ILE A 202 3.90 4.26 16.84
N LEU A 203 5.09 4.54 17.35
CA LEU A 203 6.13 3.52 17.54
C LEU A 203 5.63 2.35 18.39
N GLU A 204 4.95 2.63 19.51
CA GLU A 204 4.34 1.59 20.35
C GLU A 204 3.28 0.79 19.59
N GLN A 205 2.42 1.46 18.81
CA GLN A 205 1.46 0.75 17.97
C GLN A 205 2.16 -0.19 16.97
N TYR A 206 3.26 0.24 16.36
CA TYR A 206 4.03 -0.58 15.42
C TYR A 206 4.73 -1.76 16.11
N ARG A 207 5.23 -1.59 17.34
CA ARG A 207 5.68 -2.71 18.19
C ARG A 207 4.56 -3.70 18.46
N GLN A 208 3.37 -3.20 18.83
CA GLN A 208 2.20 -4.04 19.10
C GLN A 208 1.70 -4.81 17.87
N PHE A 209 1.91 -4.30 16.66
CA PHE A 209 1.65 -5.10 15.46
C PHE A 209 2.48 -6.39 15.42
N VAL A 210 3.72 -6.35 15.91
CA VAL A 210 4.65 -7.48 15.91
C VAL A 210 4.38 -8.43 17.08
N VAL A 211 4.18 -7.89 18.29
CA VAL A 211 4.16 -8.72 19.51
C VAL A 211 2.78 -9.22 19.92
N SER A 212 1.70 -8.52 19.58
CA SER A 212 0.37 -8.88 20.08
C SER A 212 -0.24 -10.09 19.37
N ASP A 213 -0.84 -11.00 20.14
CA ASP A 213 -1.46 -12.23 19.61
C ASP A 213 -2.59 -11.94 18.61
N LYS A 214 -3.40 -10.91 18.87
CA LYS A 214 -4.48 -10.50 17.97
C LYS A 214 -3.92 -10.04 16.62
N SER A 215 -2.84 -9.25 16.61
CA SER A 215 -2.19 -8.81 15.38
C SER A 215 -1.56 -10.00 14.64
N LYS A 216 -0.79 -10.85 15.34
CA LYS A 216 -0.21 -12.08 14.77
C LYS A 216 -1.29 -12.95 14.11
N ALA A 217 -2.44 -13.15 14.76
CA ALA A 217 -3.55 -13.92 14.21
C ALA A 217 -4.16 -13.29 12.94
N ALA A 218 -4.33 -11.97 12.91
CA ALA A 218 -4.86 -11.25 11.74
C ALA A 218 -3.89 -11.32 10.55
N PHE A 219 -2.61 -11.06 10.75
CA PHE A 219 -1.61 -11.09 9.67
C PHE A 219 -1.27 -12.50 9.22
N LYS A 220 -1.34 -13.50 10.12
CA LYS A 220 -1.29 -14.91 9.73
C LYS A 220 -2.44 -15.26 8.79
N GLN A 221 -3.68 -14.95 9.16
CA GLN A 221 -4.84 -15.19 8.29
C GLN A 221 -4.73 -14.45 6.95
N MET A 222 -4.15 -13.25 6.94
CA MET A 222 -3.90 -12.53 5.69
C MET A 222 -2.99 -13.32 4.74
N ILE A 223 -1.86 -13.82 5.22
CA ILE A 223 -0.96 -14.61 4.37
C ILE A 223 -1.64 -15.92 3.94
N GLU A 224 -2.41 -16.58 4.81
CA GLU A 224 -3.20 -17.76 4.45
C GLU A 224 -4.21 -17.47 3.32
N VAL A 225 -4.84 -16.30 3.32
CA VAL A 225 -5.70 -15.84 2.20
C VAL A 225 -4.88 -15.70 0.92
N LEU A 226 -3.68 -15.14 0.99
CA LEU A 226 -2.83 -14.91 -0.18
C LEU A 226 -2.19 -16.20 -0.74
N LEU A 227 -2.04 -17.25 0.07
CA LEU A 227 -1.58 -18.57 -0.39
C LEU A 227 -2.56 -19.26 -1.34
N ASN A 228 -3.83 -18.84 -1.36
CA ASN A 228 -4.80 -19.31 -2.35
C ASN A 228 -4.81 -18.38 -3.57
N LYS A 229 -4.25 -18.86 -4.70
CA LYS A 229 -4.20 -18.12 -5.97
C LYS A 229 -5.55 -17.63 -6.49
N GLN A 230 -6.67 -18.24 -6.10
CA GLN A 230 -8.01 -17.81 -6.53
C GLN A 230 -8.43 -16.47 -5.89
N ASN A 231 -7.74 -16.04 -4.83
CA ASN A 231 -7.97 -14.76 -4.18
C ASN A 231 -7.22 -13.60 -4.86
N ALA A 232 -6.23 -13.88 -5.72
CA ALA A 232 -5.56 -12.85 -6.50
C ALA A 232 -6.37 -12.51 -7.76
N PRO A 233 -6.44 -11.24 -8.21
CA PRO A 233 -5.84 -10.06 -7.58
C PRO A 233 -6.53 -9.67 -6.26
N SER A 234 -5.77 -9.21 -5.27
CA SER A 234 -6.31 -8.82 -3.97
C SER A 234 -5.99 -7.38 -3.60
N ILE A 235 -6.89 -6.72 -2.87
CA ILE A 235 -6.64 -5.42 -2.23
C ILE A 235 -6.46 -5.62 -0.72
N GLN A 236 -5.40 -5.06 -0.16
CA GLN A 236 -5.26 -4.89 1.28
C GLN A 236 -5.53 -3.43 1.67
N HIS A 237 -6.37 -3.17 2.66
CA HIS A 237 -6.58 -1.82 3.15
C HIS A 237 -6.90 -1.75 4.65
N CYS A 238 -6.76 -0.55 5.19
CA CYS A 238 -7.28 -0.17 6.50
C CYS A 238 -8.03 1.16 6.35
N ARG A 239 -8.09 2.02 7.39
CA ARG A 239 -8.62 3.37 7.24
C ARG A 239 -7.74 4.22 6.32
N GLY A 240 -6.46 4.35 6.64
CA GLY A 240 -5.54 5.25 5.92
C GLY A 240 -4.61 4.58 4.90
N GLY A 241 -4.60 3.25 4.81
CA GLY A 241 -3.66 2.51 3.95
C GLY A 241 -2.19 2.65 4.36
N LYS A 242 -1.92 3.09 5.60
CA LYS A 242 -0.59 3.46 6.12
C LYS A 242 -0.06 2.40 7.08
N ASP A 243 -0.65 2.31 8.28
CA ASP A 243 -0.09 1.54 9.40
C ASP A 243 -0.31 0.03 9.24
N ARG A 244 -1.53 -0.46 9.49
CA ARG A 244 -1.91 -1.88 9.35
C ARG A 244 -1.62 -2.41 7.95
N THR A 245 -1.95 -1.64 6.92
CA THR A 245 -1.67 -1.98 5.52
C THR A 245 -0.18 -1.96 5.20
N GLY A 246 0.59 -1.04 5.80
CA GLY A 246 2.03 -0.99 5.62
C GLY A 246 2.73 -2.19 6.23
N TYR A 247 2.30 -2.62 7.42
CA TYR A 247 2.83 -3.83 8.04
C TYR A 247 2.45 -5.09 7.24
N GLY A 248 1.19 -5.21 6.79
CA GLY A 248 0.79 -6.29 5.89
C GLY A 248 1.61 -6.33 4.60
N ALA A 249 1.88 -5.16 4.00
CA ALA A 249 2.73 -5.06 2.82
C ALA A 249 4.17 -5.49 3.10
N LEU A 250 4.74 -5.05 4.23
CA LEU A 250 6.08 -5.45 4.67
C LEU A 250 6.18 -6.96 4.80
N LEU A 251 5.22 -7.63 5.45
CA LEU A 251 5.25 -9.08 5.63
C LEU A 251 5.25 -9.81 4.28
N VAL A 252 4.35 -9.41 3.38
CA VAL A 252 4.26 -10.01 2.03
C VAL A 252 5.56 -9.81 1.26
N LEU A 253 6.05 -8.56 1.16
CA LEU A 253 7.27 -8.26 0.42
C LEU A 253 8.50 -8.96 1.03
N SER A 254 8.57 -9.08 2.36
CA SER A 254 9.62 -9.85 3.04
C SER A 254 9.58 -11.33 2.66
N MET A 255 8.39 -11.96 2.67
CA MET A 255 8.23 -13.36 2.25
C MET A 255 8.58 -13.57 0.78
N LEU A 256 8.27 -12.59 -0.08
CA LEU A 256 8.66 -12.60 -1.49
C LEU A 256 10.18 -12.42 -1.70
N GLY A 257 10.92 -11.97 -0.68
CA GLY A 257 12.37 -11.79 -0.75
C GLY A 257 12.78 -10.44 -1.34
N VAL A 258 11.93 -9.43 -1.21
CA VAL A 258 12.24 -8.04 -1.58
C VAL A 258 13.17 -7.44 -0.52
N PRO A 259 14.24 -6.69 -0.91
CA PRO A 259 15.16 -6.07 0.03
C PRO A 259 14.48 -5.10 1.01
N LYS A 260 15.01 -5.01 2.24
CA LYS A 260 14.49 -4.15 3.32
C LYS A 260 14.37 -2.70 2.86
N GLU A 261 15.38 -2.18 2.18
CA GLU A 261 15.45 -0.81 1.70
C GLU A 261 14.30 -0.52 0.72
N THR A 262 14.00 -1.45 -0.17
CA THR A 262 12.88 -1.33 -1.12
C THR A 262 11.53 -1.38 -0.41
N ILE A 263 11.38 -2.20 0.64
CA ILE A 263 10.16 -2.23 1.46
C ILE A 263 9.94 -0.91 2.19
N VAL A 264 11.00 -0.34 2.77
CA VAL A 264 10.95 0.98 3.41
C VAL A 264 10.57 2.06 2.39
N GLN A 265 11.14 2.02 1.18
CA GLN A 265 10.77 2.93 0.09
C GLN A 265 9.29 2.80 -0.31
N ASP A 266 8.74 1.59 -0.49
CA ASP A 266 7.30 1.40 -0.76
C ASP A 266 6.43 2.00 0.35
N TYR A 267 6.83 1.78 1.59
CA TYR A 267 6.11 2.32 2.73
C TYR A 267 6.08 3.85 2.68
N MET A 268 7.23 4.49 2.39
CA MET A 268 7.38 5.95 2.29
C MET A 268 6.67 6.58 1.09
N ILE A 269 6.29 5.82 0.06
CA ILE A 269 5.36 6.33 -0.97
C ILE A 269 4.07 6.86 -0.32
N THR A 270 3.64 6.27 0.80
CA THR A 270 2.46 6.74 1.56
C THR A 270 2.62 8.18 2.08
N HIS A 271 3.85 8.61 2.42
CA HIS A 271 4.10 9.99 2.84
C HIS A 271 3.75 10.95 1.71
N PHE A 272 4.38 10.76 0.54
CA PHE A 272 4.20 11.61 -0.64
C PHE A 272 2.76 11.62 -1.13
N ASN A 273 2.14 10.44 -1.22
CA ASN A 273 0.75 10.27 -1.62
C ASN A 273 -0.26 10.98 -0.70
N ARG A 274 0.12 11.30 0.54
CA ARG A 274 -0.78 11.87 1.54
C ARG A 274 -0.46 13.32 1.92
N LEU A 275 0.54 13.95 1.31
CA LEU A 275 0.93 15.32 1.61
C LEU A 275 -0.26 16.29 1.56
N GLU A 276 -1.01 16.32 0.45
CA GLU A 276 -2.17 17.21 0.28
C GLU A 276 -3.25 16.94 1.35
N ARG A 277 -3.59 15.67 1.54
CA ARG A 277 -4.59 15.26 2.54
C ARG A 277 -4.17 15.66 3.96
N ASN A 278 -2.89 15.48 4.29
CA ASN A 278 -2.35 15.82 5.59
C ASN A 278 -2.37 17.34 5.81
N GLU A 279 -2.03 18.14 4.79
CA GLU A 279 -2.12 19.60 4.87
C GLU A 279 -3.56 20.10 5.08
N ILE A 280 -4.53 19.55 4.33
CA ILE A 280 -5.96 19.86 4.54
C ILE A 280 -6.37 19.52 5.98
N LYS A 281 -5.94 18.36 6.49
CA LYS A 281 -6.28 17.92 7.84
C LYS A 281 -5.66 18.83 8.91
N MET A 282 -4.40 19.18 8.76
CA MET A 282 -3.69 20.09 9.67
C MET A 282 -4.27 21.51 9.64
N ALA A 283 -4.69 22.00 8.47
CA ALA A 283 -5.42 23.27 8.36
C ALA A 283 -6.75 23.23 9.14
N GLY A 284 -7.43 22.08 9.17
CA GLY A 284 -8.60 21.85 10.02
C GLY A 284 -8.26 21.96 11.52
N TYR A 285 -7.23 21.24 11.99
CA TYR A 285 -6.81 21.29 13.39
C TYR A 285 -6.39 22.69 13.86
N ARG A 286 -5.69 23.45 13.00
CA ARG A 286 -5.26 24.83 13.29
C ARG A 286 -6.43 25.82 13.44
N LYS A 287 -7.65 25.47 13.02
CA LYS A 287 -8.86 26.27 13.30
C LYS A 287 -9.40 26.03 14.71
N ILE A 288 -9.02 24.93 15.36
CA ILE A 288 -9.56 24.47 16.64
C ILE A 288 -8.57 24.74 17.78
N THR A 289 -7.27 24.52 17.56
CA THR A 289 -6.22 24.73 18.58
C THR A 289 -5.01 25.46 18.01
N GLN A 290 -4.34 26.25 18.86
CA GLN A 290 -3.06 26.92 18.59
C GLN A 290 -1.90 26.33 19.42
N ASP A 291 -2.16 25.29 20.22
CA ASP A 291 -1.13 24.62 21.00
C ASP A 291 -0.24 23.78 20.06
N GLN A 292 1.02 24.18 19.93
CA GLN A 292 1.97 23.55 19.00
C GLN A 292 2.24 22.09 19.38
N ASN A 293 2.32 21.76 20.67
CA ASN A 293 2.55 20.38 21.12
C ASN A 293 1.39 19.46 20.71
N VAL A 294 0.16 19.97 20.81
CA VAL A 294 -1.05 19.25 20.34
C VAL A 294 -1.02 19.10 18.82
N LEU A 295 -0.65 20.15 18.07
CA LEU A 295 -0.56 20.09 16.61
C LEU A 295 0.51 19.08 16.14
N ASP A 296 1.67 19.07 16.77
CA ASP A 296 2.76 18.13 16.45
C ASP A 296 2.35 16.68 16.78
N TYR A 297 1.67 16.47 17.90
CA TYR A 297 1.08 15.19 18.25
C TYR A 297 0.09 14.71 17.18
N LEU A 298 -0.84 15.57 16.76
CA LEU A 298 -1.83 15.24 15.74
C LEU A 298 -1.20 14.95 14.37
N LEU A 299 -0.15 15.70 14.00
CA LEU A 299 0.62 15.45 12.79
C LEU A 299 1.23 14.04 12.82
N SER A 300 1.84 13.64 13.93
CA SER A 300 2.43 12.31 14.08
C SER A 300 1.40 11.17 13.87
N LEU A 301 0.12 11.38 14.19
CA LEU A 301 -0.94 10.40 13.95
C LEU A 301 -1.22 10.19 12.45
N ILE A 302 -1.21 11.28 11.67
CA ILE A 302 -1.64 11.27 10.26
C ILE A 302 -0.49 11.12 9.27
N ASP A 303 0.73 11.48 9.68
CA ASP A 303 1.92 11.46 8.84
C ASP A 303 2.58 10.07 8.78
N THR A 304 3.41 9.85 7.77
CA THR A 304 4.17 8.63 7.54
C THR A 304 5.65 8.91 7.73
N GLN A 305 6.26 8.27 8.72
CA GLN A 305 7.70 8.42 9.01
C GLN A 305 8.41 7.09 8.87
N GLU A 306 9.63 7.14 8.35
CA GLU A 306 10.50 5.97 8.15
C GLU A 306 10.77 5.21 9.45
N SER A 307 10.96 5.95 10.55
CA SER A 307 11.16 5.40 11.89
C SER A 307 10.09 4.38 12.28
N PHE A 308 8.83 4.58 11.89
CA PHE A 308 7.73 3.68 12.24
C PHE A 308 7.90 2.31 11.60
N ILE A 309 8.23 2.24 10.29
CA ILE A 309 8.39 0.95 9.63
C ILE A 309 9.70 0.26 10.05
N LEU A 310 10.75 1.04 10.34
CA LEU A 310 11.99 0.53 10.91
C LEU A 310 11.78 -0.07 12.30
N GLU A 311 10.90 0.50 13.11
CA GLU A 311 10.54 -0.06 14.41
C GLU A 311 9.98 -1.48 14.30
N VAL A 312 9.20 -1.79 13.26
CA VAL A 312 8.71 -3.16 13.00
C VAL A 312 9.88 -4.10 12.76
N PHE A 313 10.82 -3.70 11.90
CA PHE A 313 12.01 -4.51 11.61
C PHE A 313 12.80 -4.79 12.87
N ASN A 314 13.09 -3.74 13.65
CA ASN A 314 13.82 -3.86 14.91
C ASN A 314 13.08 -4.78 15.89
N THR A 315 11.77 -4.62 16.04
CA THR A 315 10.96 -5.46 16.95
C THR A 315 10.95 -6.92 16.53
N MET A 316 10.85 -7.22 15.22
CA MET A 316 10.92 -8.60 14.72
C MET A 316 12.31 -9.21 14.95
N GLU A 317 13.37 -8.44 14.74
CA GLU A 317 14.76 -8.85 15.00
C GLU A 317 15.01 -9.09 16.50
N GLU A 318 14.49 -8.24 17.39
CA GLU A 318 14.54 -8.43 18.85
C GLU A 318 13.74 -9.65 19.31
N THR A 319 12.56 -9.88 18.70
CA THR A 319 11.65 -10.97 19.09
C THR A 319 12.18 -12.34 18.65
N SER A 320 12.72 -12.45 17.43
CA SER A 320 13.02 -13.76 16.81
C SER A 320 14.43 -13.86 16.19
N GLY A 321 15.23 -12.80 16.26
CA GLY A 321 16.59 -12.75 15.71
C GLY A 321 16.68 -12.40 14.22
N SER A 322 15.58 -12.51 13.47
CA SER A 322 15.46 -12.01 12.10
C SER A 322 14.00 -11.95 11.66
N VAL A 323 13.71 -11.19 10.59
CA VAL A 323 12.37 -11.16 9.96
C VAL A 323 11.93 -12.54 9.49
N GLU A 324 12.85 -13.32 8.90
CA GLU A 324 12.55 -14.68 8.44
C GLU A 324 12.17 -15.60 9.61
N ARG A 325 12.92 -15.53 10.72
CA ARG A 325 12.59 -16.30 11.92
C ARG A 325 11.27 -15.83 12.52
N TYR A 326 10.98 -14.54 12.55
CA TYR A 326 9.67 -14.05 13.00
C TYR A 326 8.52 -14.66 12.19
N ILE A 327 8.62 -14.67 10.86
CA ILE A 327 7.60 -15.27 9.98
C ILE A 327 7.45 -16.77 10.25
N LYS A 328 8.54 -17.50 10.47
CA LYS A 328 8.52 -18.95 10.71
C LYS A 328 8.07 -19.32 12.12
N ASP A 329 8.59 -18.63 13.11
CA ASP A 329 8.48 -18.99 14.52
C ASP A 329 7.27 -18.34 15.17
N GLU A 330 6.95 -17.07 14.85
CA GLU A 330 5.83 -16.35 15.46
C GLU A 330 4.54 -16.50 14.62
N LEU A 331 4.65 -16.36 13.29
CA LEU A 331 3.48 -16.50 12.39
C LEU A 331 3.24 -17.94 11.92
N LYS A 332 4.17 -18.86 12.20
CA LYS A 332 4.06 -20.31 11.93
C LYS A 332 4.00 -20.67 10.44
N PHE A 333 4.65 -19.90 9.57
CA PHE A 333 4.78 -20.23 8.15
C PHE A 333 6.00 -21.10 7.87
N THR A 334 5.85 -22.09 6.99
CA THR A 334 6.93 -22.99 6.60
C THR A 334 7.66 -22.50 5.36
N ASP A 335 8.82 -23.09 5.06
CA ASP A 335 9.51 -22.88 3.77
C ASP A 335 8.62 -23.23 2.56
N ASN A 336 7.73 -24.21 2.71
CA ASN A 336 6.79 -24.57 1.65
C ASN A 336 5.75 -23.48 1.41
N ASP A 337 5.24 -22.84 2.47
CA ASP A 337 4.30 -21.72 2.34
C ASP A 337 4.97 -20.53 1.64
N ILE A 338 6.21 -20.20 2.05
CA ILE A 338 7.00 -19.13 1.41
C ILE A 338 7.23 -19.46 -0.07
N LYS A 339 7.60 -20.70 -0.39
CA LYS A 339 7.79 -21.15 -1.77
C LYS A 339 6.50 -21.03 -2.59
N GLN A 340 5.37 -21.49 -2.06
CA GLN A 340 4.06 -21.39 -2.71
C GLN A 340 3.67 -19.92 -2.96
N LEU A 341 3.86 -19.05 -1.97
CA LEU A 341 3.60 -17.61 -2.14
C LEU A 341 4.45 -17.03 -3.28
N ARG A 342 5.74 -17.37 -3.33
CA ARG A 342 6.65 -16.94 -4.40
C ARG A 342 6.24 -17.48 -5.78
N GLU A 343 5.78 -18.73 -5.89
CA GLU A 343 5.28 -19.29 -7.16
C GLU A 343 4.05 -18.52 -7.67
N ILE A 344 3.17 -18.10 -6.76
CA ILE A 344 1.98 -17.31 -7.10
C ILE A 344 2.39 -15.90 -7.57
N TYR A 345 3.23 -15.21 -6.81
CA TYR A 345 3.44 -13.76 -6.96
C TYR A 345 4.76 -13.33 -7.59
N LEU A 346 5.70 -14.22 -7.90
CA LEU A 346 6.95 -13.88 -8.61
C LEU A 346 6.97 -14.38 -10.05
N VAL A 347 7.67 -13.63 -10.91
CA VAL A 347 7.98 -13.93 -12.32
C VAL A 347 9.48 -13.86 -12.57
#